data_AF-A0A1J0TYZ5-F1
#
_entry.id   AF-A0A1J0TYZ5-F1
#
_cell.length_a   1.000
_cell.length_b   1.000
_cell.length_c   1.000
_cell.angle_alpha   90.00
_cell.angle_beta   90.00
_cell.angle_gamma   90.00
#
_symmetry.space_group_name_H-M   'P 1'
#
loop_
_entity.id
_entity.type
_entity.pdbx_description
1 polymer ?
#
loop_
_entity_poly.entity_id
_entity_poly.type
_entity_poly.pdbx_seq_one_letter_code
_entity_poly.pdbx_strand_id
1 'polypeptide(L)'
;MLGFGMGVDSCAILLRWLTDPTSRNFDLDDLAVVTAQTGDEKATARTEIEKLVLPLMRAHRIRLIQVARSERYATSTGKGIVVLSDTRSPDRMFTEGRYKLSDEMLSAGTVPQAGGARL
;
A
#
# COMPACT_ATOMS: atom_id res chain seq x y z
N MET A 1 -6.26 2.53 -12.60
CA MET A 1 -5.34 2.44 -11.43
C MET A 1 -6.17 2.46 -10.16
N LEU A 2 -5.80 1.65 -9.16
CA LEU A 2 -6.42 1.63 -7.83
C LEU A 2 -5.43 2.11 -6.76
N GLY A 3 -5.84 3.05 -5.92
CA GLY A 3 -5.15 3.37 -4.68
C GLY A 3 -5.47 2.33 -3.61
N PHE A 4 -4.45 1.68 -3.06
CA PHE A 4 -4.58 0.60 -2.09
C PHE A 4 -3.97 0.99 -0.74
N GLY A 5 -4.83 1.43 0.17
CA GLY A 5 -4.44 1.87 1.52
C GLY A 5 -4.44 0.74 2.56
N MET A 6 -4.60 -0.52 2.14
CA MET A 6 -4.74 -1.69 3.03
C MET A 6 -5.94 -1.60 4.02
N GLY A 7 -6.88 -0.69 3.76
CA GLY A 7 -8.12 -0.54 4.52
C GLY A 7 -9.29 -1.30 3.88
N VAL A 8 -10.38 -1.44 4.64
CA VAL A 8 -11.57 -2.22 4.28
C VAL A 8 -12.08 -1.90 2.87
N ASP A 9 -12.27 -0.63 2.52
CA ASP A 9 -12.86 -0.25 1.23
C ASP A 9 -11.96 -0.62 0.05
N SER A 10 -10.66 -0.31 0.16
CA SER A 10 -9.68 -0.62 -0.88
C SER A 10 -9.48 -2.13 -1.05
N CYS A 11 -9.60 -2.91 0.02
CA CYS A 11 -9.59 -4.37 -0.03
C CYS A 11 -10.88 -4.90 -0.67
N ALA A 12 -12.04 -4.40 -0.26
CA ALA A 12 -13.33 -4.84 -0.77
C ALA A 12 -13.45 -4.64 -2.27
N ILE A 13 -13.06 -3.46 -2.79
CA ILE A 13 -13.12 -3.20 -4.24
C ILE A 13 -12.13 -4.08 -5.03
N LEU A 14 -10.90 -4.25 -4.53
CA LEU A 14 -9.91 -5.10 -5.18
C LEU A 14 -10.38 -6.55 -5.22
N LEU A 15 -10.84 -7.09 -4.07
CA LEU A 15 -11.34 -8.45 -3.99
C LEU A 15 -12.57 -8.65 -4.88
N ARG A 16 -13.50 -7.69 -4.91
CA ARG A 16 -14.66 -7.74 -5.80
C ARG A 16 -14.25 -7.81 -7.27
N TRP A 17 -13.30 -6.99 -7.72
CA TRP A 17 -12.80 -7.04 -9.10
C TRP A 17 -12.09 -8.35 -9.46
N LEU A 18 -11.43 -8.98 -8.47
CA LEU A 18 -10.75 -10.26 -8.66
C LEU A 18 -11.73 -11.44 -8.72
N THR A 19 -12.80 -11.41 -7.92
CA THR A 19 -13.72 -12.56 -7.76
C THR A 19 -15.00 -12.46 -8.59
N ASP A 20 -15.43 -11.25 -8.96
CA ASP A 20 -16.60 -10.99 -9.77
C ASP A 20 -16.22 -10.20 -11.04
N PRO A 21 -15.97 -10.86 -12.18
CA PRO A 21 -15.64 -10.19 -13.43
C PRO A 21 -16.71 -9.20 -13.91
N THR A 22 -17.97 -9.37 -13.52
CA THR A 22 -19.07 -8.45 -13.93
C THR A 22 -19.00 -7.10 -13.21
N SER A 23 -18.21 -7.01 -12.15
CA SER A 23 -18.00 -5.77 -11.38
C SER A 23 -16.99 -4.80 -12.00
N ARG A 24 -16.38 -5.16 -13.14
CA ARG A 24 -15.41 -4.34 -13.87
C ARG A 24 -15.63 -4.42 -15.38
N ASN A 25 -15.17 -3.38 -16.07
CA ASN A 25 -15.23 -3.25 -17.53
C ASN A 25 -13.84 -3.16 -18.19
N PHE A 26 -12.80 -3.57 -17.46
CA PHE A 26 -11.39 -3.52 -17.88
C PHE A 26 -10.72 -4.86 -17.59
N ASP A 27 -9.61 -5.18 -18.25
CA ASP A 27 -8.88 -6.42 -18.01
C ASP A 27 -7.92 -6.32 -16.80
N LEU A 28 -7.68 -7.43 -16.10
CA LEU A 28 -6.82 -7.41 -14.90
C LEU A 28 -5.37 -7.08 -15.23
N ASP A 29 -4.94 -7.38 -16.45
CA ASP A 29 -3.60 -7.03 -16.91
C ASP A 29 -3.38 -5.51 -17.04
N ASP A 30 -4.46 -4.75 -17.25
CA ASP A 30 -4.46 -3.28 -17.29
C ASP A 30 -4.55 -2.63 -15.89
N LEU A 31 -4.83 -3.44 -14.86
CA LEU A 31 -4.95 -2.95 -13.49
C LEU A 31 -3.56 -2.76 -12.85
N ALA A 32 -3.21 -1.50 -12.62
CA ALA A 32 -2.16 -1.12 -11.68
C ALA A 32 -2.76 -0.80 -10.30
N VAL A 33 -2.28 -1.50 -9.27
CA VAL A 33 -2.58 -1.24 -7.86
C VAL A 33 -1.38 -0.52 -7.24
N VAL A 34 -1.63 0.63 -6.62
CA VAL A 34 -0.57 1.46 -6.03
C VAL A 34 -0.83 1.65 -4.55
N THR A 35 0.17 1.37 -3.73
CA THR A 35 0.12 1.58 -2.28
C THR A 35 1.23 2.54 -1.86
N ALA A 36 0.88 3.50 -0.99
CA ALA A 36 1.82 4.44 -0.42
C ALA A 36 2.12 4.04 1.02
N GLN A 37 3.33 3.50 1.24
CA GLN A 37 3.82 3.08 2.54
C GLN A 37 4.29 4.31 3.33
N THR A 38 3.70 4.48 4.50
CA THR A 38 3.97 5.51 5.50
C THR A 38 4.99 5.06 6.55
N GLY A 39 5.16 3.75 6.73
CA GLY A 39 6.21 3.15 7.56
C GLY A 39 5.82 2.84 9.01
N ASP A 40 4.60 3.20 9.42
CA ASP A 40 4.03 2.94 10.75
C ASP A 40 2.69 2.18 10.65
N GLU A 41 2.53 1.37 9.60
CA GLU A 41 1.33 0.55 9.41
C GLU A 41 1.19 -0.52 10.50
N LYS A 42 -0.06 -0.93 10.75
CA LYS A 42 -0.34 -2.03 11.67
C LYS A 42 0.23 -3.34 11.14
N ALA A 43 1.05 -4.02 11.96
CA ALA A 43 1.63 -5.32 11.63
C ALA A 43 0.58 -6.40 11.29
N THR A 44 -0.61 -6.31 11.89
CA THR A 44 -1.74 -7.20 11.59
C THR A 44 -2.25 -6.98 10.17
N ALA A 45 -2.47 -5.73 9.76
CA ALA A 45 -2.89 -5.39 8.40
C ALA A 45 -1.86 -5.90 7.37
N ARG A 46 -0.56 -5.69 7.61
CA ARG A 46 0.50 -6.29 6.77
C ARG A 46 0.31 -7.80 6.63
N THR A 47 0.22 -8.50 7.76
CA THR A 47 0.15 -9.96 7.80
C THR A 47 -1.10 -10.49 7.09
N GLU A 48 -2.25 -9.84 7.27
CA GLU A 48 -3.50 -10.22 6.62
C GLU A 48 -3.46 -10.00 5.11
N ILE A 49 -2.92 -8.86 4.65
CA ILE A 49 -2.77 -8.58 3.22
C ILE A 49 -1.79 -9.57 2.57
N GLU A 50 -0.64 -9.83 3.18
CA GLU A 50 0.34 -10.79 2.67
C GLU A 50 -0.23 -12.21 2.57
N LYS A 51 -1.08 -12.61 3.52
CA LYS A 51 -1.69 -13.96 3.56
C LYS A 51 -2.91 -14.10 2.66
N LEU A 52 -3.76 -13.09 2.56
CA LEU A 52 -5.09 -13.20 1.96
C LEU A 52 -5.17 -12.55 0.58
N VAL A 53 -4.52 -11.40 0.39
CA VAL A 53 -4.70 -10.57 -0.82
C VAL A 53 -3.57 -10.77 -1.81
N LEU A 54 -2.30 -10.75 -1.38
CA LEU A 54 -1.16 -10.92 -2.29
C LEU A 54 -1.17 -12.23 -3.09
N PRO A 55 -1.59 -13.38 -2.53
CA PRO A 55 -1.70 -14.61 -3.32
C PRO A 55 -2.69 -14.50 -4.47
N LEU A 56 -3.84 -13.83 -4.26
CA LEU A 56 -4.83 -13.61 -5.31
C LEU A 56 -4.28 -12.65 -6.37
N MET A 57 -3.64 -11.56 -5.96
CA MET A 57 -2.98 -10.63 -6.89
C MET A 57 -1.94 -11.34 -7.76
N ARG A 58 -1.12 -12.21 -7.15
CA ARG A 58 -0.11 -13.01 -7.85
C ARG A 58 -0.75 -14.02 -8.82
N ALA A 59 -1.82 -14.70 -8.40
CA ALA A 59 -2.54 -15.65 -9.25
C ALA A 59 -3.11 -14.98 -10.50
N HIS A 60 -3.57 -13.73 -10.36
CA HIS A 60 -4.08 -12.92 -11.47
C HIS A 60 -3.03 -11.98 -12.10
N ARG A 61 -1.74 -12.09 -11.72
CA ARG A 61 -0.62 -11.28 -12.23
C ARG A 61 -0.84 -9.76 -12.16
N ILE A 62 -1.59 -9.29 -11.15
CA ILE A 62 -1.87 -7.87 -10.93
C ILE A 62 -0.57 -7.14 -10.62
N ARG A 63 -0.34 -6.00 -11.29
CA ARG A 63 0.81 -5.13 -11.01
C ARG A 63 0.58 -4.39 -9.69
N LEU A 64 1.39 -4.71 -8.69
CA LEU A 64 1.45 -3.98 -7.42
C LEU A 64 2.69 -3.08 -7.41
N ILE A 65 2.45 -1.79 -7.23
CA ILE A 65 3.48 -0.75 -7.10
C ILE A 65 3.43 -0.24 -5.66
N GLN A 66 4.53 -0.39 -4.93
CA GLN A 66 4.67 0.11 -3.58
C GLN A 66 5.61 1.29 -3.60
N VAL A 67 5.12 2.45 -3.15
CA VAL A 67 5.91 3.68 -3.07
C VAL A 67 5.99 4.16 -1.64
N ALA A 68 6.98 4.98 -1.34
CA ALA A 68 7.09 5.69 -0.08
C ALA A 68 7.68 7.08 -0.30
N ARG A 69 7.56 7.94 0.71
CA ARG A 69 8.40 9.14 0.77
C ARG A 69 9.85 8.74 1.04
N SER A 70 10.79 9.30 0.29
CA SER A 70 12.23 9.17 0.57
C SER A 70 12.76 10.27 1.49
N GLU A 71 12.02 11.37 1.61
CA GLU A 71 12.36 12.55 2.40
C GLU A 71 11.08 13.28 2.84
N ARG A 72 11.25 14.37 3.60
CA ARG A 72 10.12 15.13 4.18
C ARG A 72 9.15 15.65 3.13
N TYR A 73 9.68 16.26 2.08
CA TYR A 73 8.89 16.91 1.04
C TYR A 73 8.85 16.05 -0.22
N ALA A 74 7.63 15.76 -0.67
CA ALA A 74 7.38 15.23 -2.00
C ALA A 74 6.81 16.34 -2.89
N THR A 75 7.18 16.34 -4.16
CA THR A 75 6.71 17.31 -5.16
C THR A 75 5.88 16.63 -6.24
N SER A 76 5.11 17.40 -6.99
CA SER A 76 4.33 16.89 -8.13
C SER A 76 5.18 16.31 -9.27
N THR A 77 6.47 16.64 -9.33
CA THR A 77 7.42 16.04 -10.29
C THR A 77 7.96 14.68 -9.84
N GLY A 78 7.55 14.22 -8.65
CA GLY A 78 7.99 12.95 -8.08
C GLY A 78 9.27 13.03 -7.25
N LYS A 79 9.94 14.20 -7.16
CA LYS A 79 11.04 14.39 -6.21
C LYS A 79 10.52 14.11 -4.79
N GLY A 80 11.26 13.30 -4.03
CA GLY A 80 10.90 12.87 -2.68
C GLY A 80 10.04 11.61 -2.60
N ILE A 81 9.76 10.95 -3.74
CA ILE A 81 9.10 9.65 -3.80
C ILE A 81 10.08 8.57 -4.25
N VAL A 82 10.02 7.39 -3.62
CA VAL A 82 10.79 6.21 -4.01
C VAL A 82 9.84 5.04 -4.28
N VAL A 83 10.15 4.25 -5.32
CA VAL A 83 9.51 2.96 -5.57
C VAL A 83 10.24 1.90 -4.76
N LEU A 84 9.53 1.27 -3.82
CA LEU A 84 10.04 0.17 -3.00
C LEU A 84 9.95 -1.16 -3.74
N SER A 85 8.90 -1.34 -4.55
CA SER A 85 8.66 -2.52 -5.36
C SER A 85 7.69 -2.21 -6.50
N ASP A 86 7.91 -2.82 -7.66
CA ASP A 86 6.99 -2.80 -8.80
C ASP A 86 7.03 -4.19 -9.43
N THR A 87 5.99 -5.00 -9.20
CA THR A 87 5.98 -6.40 -9.61
C THR A 87 4.58 -6.91 -9.91
N ARG A 88 4.50 -7.94 -10.75
CA ARG A 88 3.28 -8.74 -10.99
C ARG A 88 3.22 -10.03 -10.18
N SER A 89 4.23 -10.26 -9.34
CA SER A 89 4.30 -11.42 -8.44
C SER A 89 4.59 -10.98 -7.00
N PRO A 90 3.73 -10.14 -6.40
CA PRO A 90 3.98 -9.60 -5.07
C PRO A 90 3.95 -10.70 -4.00
N ASP A 91 4.87 -10.67 -3.05
CA ASP A 91 4.95 -11.61 -1.92
C ASP A 91 5.08 -10.92 -0.55
N ARG A 92 5.37 -9.62 -0.54
CA ARG A 92 5.61 -8.82 0.66
C ARG A 92 5.05 -7.41 0.53
N MET A 93 4.56 -6.87 1.64
CA MET A 93 4.27 -5.44 1.79
C MET A 93 5.45 -4.76 2.50
N PHE A 94 5.99 -3.68 1.93
CA PHE A 94 7.13 -2.93 2.48
C PHE A 94 6.67 -1.86 3.47
N THR A 95 5.95 -2.27 4.52
CA THR A 95 5.36 -1.37 5.53
C THR A 95 6.40 -0.74 6.47
N GLU A 96 7.68 -0.98 6.25
CA GLU A 96 8.74 -0.26 6.95
C GLU A 96 8.91 1.15 6.40
N GLY A 97 8.39 1.44 5.19
CA GLY A 97 8.49 2.75 4.54
C GLY A 97 9.95 3.17 4.29
N ARG A 98 10.17 4.48 4.10
CA ARG A 98 11.53 5.04 4.00
C ARG A 98 11.72 6.35 4.75
N TYR A 99 10.74 7.24 4.72
CA TYR A 99 10.66 8.43 5.56
C TYR A 99 9.28 8.50 6.22
N LYS A 100 9.24 8.39 7.55
CA LYS A 100 8.00 8.24 8.32
C LYS A 100 7.54 9.56 8.91
N LEU A 101 6.23 9.66 9.20
CA LEU A 101 5.73 10.78 10.00
C LEU A 101 6.30 10.75 11.42
N SER A 102 6.52 9.55 11.99
CA SER A 102 7.17 9.40 13.29
C SER A 102 8.60 9.98 13.30
N ASP A 103 9.39 9.75 12.24
CA ASP A 103 10.73 10.35 12.10
C ASP A 103 10.66 11.88 12.14
N GLU A 104 9.73 12.46 11.38
CA GLU A 104 9.51 13.91 11.33
C GLU A 104 9.14 14.47 12.71
N MET A 105 8.16 13.85 13.37
CA MET A 105 7.67 14.30 14.67
C MET A 105 8.73 14.20 15.76
N LEU A 106 9.47 13.09 15.81
CA LEU A 106 10.56 12.89 16.77
C LEU A 106 11.68 13.90 16.53
N SER A 107 12.05 14.17 15.28
CA SER A 107 13.05 15.19 14.95
C SER A 107 12.65 16.61 15.37
N ALA A 108 11.34 16.89 15.44
CA ALA A 108 10.76 18.15 15.88
C ALA A 108 10.51 18.21 17.41
N GLY A 109 10.90 17.18 18.17
CA GLY A 109 10.66 17.12 19.62
C GLY A 109 9.19 16.86 19.99
N THR A 110 8.41 16.26 19.09
CA THR A 110 7.00 15.94 19.28
C THR A 110 6.76 14.43 19.31
N VAL A 111 5.80 13.98 20.12
CA VAL A 111 5.48 12.56 20.27
C VAL A 111 4.46 12.13 19.20
N PRO A 112 4.77 11.10 18.37
CA PRO A 112 3.83 10.57 17.39
C PRO A 112 2.52 10.12 18.03
N GLN A 113 1.41 10.65 17.52
CA GLN A 113 0.08 10.23 17.94
C GLN A 113 -0.36 9.03 17.12
N ALA A 114 -0.86 7.99 17.80
CA ALA A 114 -1.47 6.85 17.13
C ALA A 114 -2.99 7.01 17.11
N GLY A 115 -3.60 6.85 15.94
CA GLY A 115 -5.06 6.83 15.80
C GLY A 115 -5.64 5.43 16.03
N GLY A 116 -6.73 5.35 16.80
CA GLY A 116 -7.52 4.13 17.01
C GLY A 116 -7.18 3.36 18.30
N ALA A 117 -8.15 2.60 18.81
CA ALA A 117 -7.95 1.76 19.99
C ALA A 117 -6.94 0.64 19.71
N ARG A 118 -5.96 0.47 20.61
CA ARG A 118 -5.18 -0.77 20.74
C ARG A 118 -6.02 -1.71 21.60
N LEU A 119 -6.84 -2.55 20.97
CA LEU A 119 -7.43 -3.71 21.64
C LEU A 119 -6.41 -4.84 21.65
#